data_AF-A0A7W1P6H3-F1
#
_entry.id   AF-A0A7W1P6H3-F1
#
_cell.length_a   1.000
_cell.length_b   1.000
_cell.length_c   1.000
_cell.angle_alpha   90.00
_cell.angle_beta   90.00
_cell.angle_gamma   90.00
#
_symmetry.space_group_name_H-M   'P 1'
#
loop_
_entity.id
_entity.type
_entity.pdbx_description
1 polymer ?
#
loop_
_entity_poly.entity_id
_entity_poly.type
_entity_poly.pdbx_seq_one_letter_code
_entity_poly.pdbx_strand_id
1 'polypeptide(L)' 'MNDETLRAMIRQAIARQQGGDRQGPVYAAPLPVLSHASHFRYALPDSGGPCLIEPAVACNHCGYCQSHGH' A
#
# COMPACT_ATOMS: atom_id res chain seq x y z
N MET A 1 0.14 25.53 -32.13
CA MET A 1 0.94 24.99 -31.00
C MET A 1 1.91 23.97 -31.58
N ASN A 2 3.22 24.15 -31.44
CA ASN A 2 4.23 23.29 -32.08
C ASN A 2 4.85 22.30 -31.07
N ASP A 3 5.53 21.28 -31.57
CA ASP A 3 6.14 20.22 -30.75
C ASP A 3 7.16 20.78 -29.74
N GLU A 4 7.88 21.83 -30.11
CA GLU A 4 8.82 22.52 -29.23
C GLU A 4 8.13 23.18 -28.04
N THR A 5 6.95 23.77 -28.27
CA THR A 5 6.14 24.37 -27.20
C THR A 5 5.68 23.30 -26.21
N LEU A 6 5.28 22.14 -26.71
CA LEU A 6 4.84 21.00 -25.90
C LEU A 6 6.00 20.46 -25.04
N ARG A 7 7.18 20.28 -25.62
CA ARG A 7 8.38 19.82 -24.89
C ARG A 7 8.79 20.79 -23.80
N ALA A 8 8.74 22.09 -24.06
CA ALA A 8 9.03 23.13 -23.06
C ALA A 8 8.06 23.07 -21.87
N MET A 9 6.77 22.86 -22.13
CA MET A 9 5.75 22.70 -21.08
C MET A 9 5.99 21.45 -20.23
N ILE A 10 6.31 20.31 -20.86
CA ILE A 10 6.60 19.05 -20.15
C ILE A 10 7.82 19.21 -19.24
N ARG A 11 8.92 19.81 -19.74
CA ARG A 11 10.13 20.05 -18.94
C ARG A 11 9.84 20.91 -17.71
N GLN A 12 9.03 21.97 -17.86
CA GLN A 12 8.62 22.81 -16.74
C GLN A 12 7.71 22.08 -15.73
N ALA A 13 6.84 21.18 -16.18
CA ALA A 13 6.00 20.39 -15.29
C ALA A 13 6.85 19.39 -14.46
N ILE A 14 7.82 18.73 -15.09
CA ILE A 14 8.76 17.81 -14.44
C ILE A 14 9.61 18.55 -13.40
N ALA A 15 10.16 19.72 -13.76
CA ALA A 15 10.98 20.52 -12.84
C ALA A 15 10.19 20.93 -11.57
N ARG A 16 8.91 21.27 -11.72
CA ARG A 16 8.01 21.58 -10.58
C ARG A 16 7.72 20.36 -9.71
N GLN A 17 7.59 19.17 -10.29
CA GLN A 17 7.37 17.91 -9.57
C GLN A 17 8.63 17.44 -8.83
N GLN A 18 9.82 17.68 -9.37
CA GLN A 18 11.09 17.22 -8.81
C GLN A 18 11.67 18.16 -7.75
N GLY A 19 11.26 19.43 -7.72
CA GLY A 19 11.61 20.38 -6.66
C GLY A 19 10.88 20.13 -5.32
N GLY A 20 9.90 19.23 -5.29
CA GLY A 20 9.38 18.65 -4.06
C GLY A 20 10.30 17.52 -3.62
N ASP A 21 10.99 17.71 -2.50
CA ASP A 21 11.98 16.82 -1.90
C ASP A 21 11.63 15.32 -2.03
N ARG A 22 12.12 14.67 -3.08
CA ARG A 22 12.11 13.21 -3.22
C ARG A 22 13.42 12.69 -2.67
N GLN A 23 13.53 12.69 -1.35
CA GLN A 23 14.49 11.86 -0.66
C GLN A 23 14.32 10.43 -1.17
N GLY A 24 15.43 9.86 -1.64
CA GLY A 24 15.52 8.44 -2.03
C GLY A 24 15.12 7.54 -0.86
N PRO A 25 15.07 6.21 -1.08
CA PRO A 25 14.52 5.27 -0.11
C PRO A 25 15.47 5.14 1.09
N VAL A 26 15.36 6.07 2.03
CA VAL A 26 15.59 5.79 3.45
C VAL A 26 14.53 4.75 3.78
N TYR A 27 14.93 3.60 4.32
CA TYR A 27 14.01 2.57 4.80
C TYR A 27 12.85 3.23 5.53
N ALA A 28 11.74 3.38 4.81
CA ALA A 28 10.64 4.21 5.27
C ALA A 28 10.07 3.43 6.44
N ALA A 29 10.20 3.98 7.65
CA ALA A 29 9.22 3.69 8.69
C ALA A 29 7.86 3.76 8.00
N PRO A 30 7.01 2.72 8.11
CA PRO A 30 5.77 2.67 7.35
C PRO A 30 5.07 4.00 7.57
N LEU A 31 4.93 4.77 6.48
CA LEU A 31 4.18 6.02 6.52
C LEU A 31 2.90 5.69 7.27
N PRO A 32 2.50 6.48 8.28
CA PRO A 32 1.21 6.25 8.90
C PRO A 32 0.21 6.41 7.76
N VAL A 33 -0.30 5.30 7.26
CA VAL A 33 -1.37 5.22 6.28
C VAL A 33 -2.60 5.68 7.04
N LEU A 34 -2.62 6.96 7.37
CA LEU A 34 -3.73 7.60 8.03
C LEU A 34 -4.79 7.78 6.96
N SER A 35 -5.91 7.10 7.25
CA SER A 35 -7.27 7.51 6.92
C SER A 35 -7.84 7.16 5.55
N HIS A 36 -7.58 5.96 5.02
CA HIS A 36 -8.65 5.30 4.26
C HIS A 36 -9.11 4.07 5.05
N ALA A 37 -10.42 3.96 5.29
CA ALA A 37 -10.99 2.88 6.11
C ALA A 37 -10.62 1.48 5.58
N SER A 38 -10.30 1.37 4.28
CA SER A 38 -9.80 0.14 3.67
C SER A 38 -8.40 -0.30 4.14
N HIS A 39 -7.63 0.56 4.80
CA HIS A 39 -6.31 0.24 5.35
C HIS A 39 -6.35 -0.19 6.81
N PHE A 40 -7.53 -0.23 7.43
CA PHE A 40 -7.67 -0.69 8.80
C PHE A 40 -7.30 -2.19 8.89
N ARG A 41 -6.26 -2.50 9.66
CA ARG A 41 -5.90 -3.86 10.01
C ARG A 41 -6.58 -4.20 11.33
N TYR A 42 -7.51 -5.16 11.30
CA TYR A 42 -8.06 -5.73 12.52
C TYR A 42 -6.95 -6.48 13.26
N ALA A 43 -6.84 -6.25 14.57
CA ALA A 43 -6.01 -7.08 15.42
C ALA A 43 -6.63 -8.49 15.46
N LEU A 44 -5.93 -9.44 14.86
CA LEU A 44 -6.35 -10.83 14.87
C LEU A 44 -5.87 -11.49 16.17
N PRO A 45 -6.66 -12.40 16.76
CA PRO A 45 -6.18 -13.24 17.85
C PRO A 45 -5.00 -14.08 17.38
N ASP A 46 -4.22 -14.60 18.32
CA ASP A 46 -3.05 -15.42 18.02
C ASP A 46 -3.49 -16.70 17.32
N SER A 47 -3.44 -16.69 15.98
CA SER A 47 -3.61 -17.87 15.16
C SER A 47 -2.25 -18.53 15.14
N GLY A 48 -2.12 -19.75 15.67
CA GLY A 48 -0.85 -20.48 15.89
C GLY A 48 -0.03 -20.84 14.63
N GLY A 49 0.02 -19.95 13.63
CA GLY A 49 0.70 -20.04 12.37
C GLY A 49 0.18 -18.98 11.37
N PRO A 50 0.82 -18.84 10.21
CA PRO A 50 0.32 -18.00 9.13
C PRO A 50 -1.07 -18.44 8.66
N CYS A 51 -1.89 -17.48 8.21
CA CYS A 51 -3.20 -17.76 7.62
C CYS A 51 -3.01 -18.31 6.20
N LEU A 52 -3.19 -19.61 6.01
CA LEU A 52 -3.09 -20.28 4.72
C LEU A 52 -4.49 -20.62 4.20
N ILE A 53 -4.80 -20.20 2.98
CA ILE A 53 -6.09 -20.44 2.32
C ILE A 53 -5.93 -21.66 1.40
N GLU A 54 -5.88 -22.85 1.99
CA GLU A 54 -5.78 -24.11 1.26
C GLU A 54 -6.79 -25.13 1.81
N PRO A 55 -7.46 -25.94 0.96
CA PRO A 55 -8.48 -26.89 1.41
C PRO A 55 -7.99 -27.94 2.42
N ALA A 56 -6.70 -28.23 2.40
CA ALA A 56 -6.07 -29.22 3.28
C ALA A 56 -5.66 -28.65 4.65
N VAL A 57 -5.76 -27.34 4.86
CA VAL A 57 -5.31 -26.67 6.08
C VAL A 57 -6.49 -26.43 7.01
N ALA A 58 -6.33 -26.83 8.28
CA ALA A 58 -7.34 -26.56 9.31
C ALA A 58 -7.44 -25.07 9.61
N CYS A 59 -8.67 -24.59 9.73
CA CYS A 59 -8.96 -23.20 10.05
C CYS A 59 -8.48 -22.84 11.47
N ASN A 60 -7.68 -21.78 11.60
CA ASN A 60 -7.02 -21.38 12.85
C ASN A 60 -7.51 -20.02 13.38
N HIS A 61 -8.78 -19.66 13.13
CA HIS A 61 -9.39 -18.38 13.51
C HIS A 61 -8.63 -17.13 13.01
N CYS A 62 -7.85 -17.26 11.94
CA CYS A 62 -7.30 -16.11 11.24
C CYS A 62 -8.41 -15.32 10.50
N GLY A 63 -8.12 -14.11 10.03
CA GLY A 63 -9.15 -13.20 9.50
C GLY A 63 -9.95 -13.75 8.31
N TYR A 64 -9.34 -14.62 7.50
CA TYR A 64 -10.06 -15.30 6.43
C TYR A 64 -11.14 -16.25 6.98
N CYS A 65 -10.78 -17.10 7.92
CA CYS A 65 -11.71 -17.99 8.62
C CYS A 65 -12.87 -17.23 9.28
N GLN A 66 -12.56 -16.14 9.98
CA GLN A 66 -13.56 -15.32 10.65
C GLN A 66 -14.55 -14.70 9.65
N SER A 67 -14.10 -14.32 8.45
CA SER A 67 -15.00 -13.83 7.39
C SER A 67 -15.99 -14.88 6.89
N HIS A 68 -15.69 -16.16 7.09
CA HIS A 68 -16.57 -17.29 6.82
C HIS A 68 -17.39 -17.74 8.05
N GLY A 69 -17.24 -17.07 9.20
CA GLY A 69 -17.98 -17.36 10.44
C GLY A 69 -17.33 -18.39 11.35
N HIS A 70 -16.02 -18.63 11.22
CA HIS A 70 -15.24 -19.56 12.04
C HIS A 70 -14.42 -18.88 13.13
#